data_AF-A0A0L1JF06-F1
#
_entry.id   AF-A0A0L1JF06-F1
#
_cell.length_a   1.000
_cell.length_b   1.000
_cell.length_c   1.000
_cell.angle_alpha   90.00
_cell.angle_beta   90.00
_cell.angle_gamma   90.00
#
_symmetry.space_group_name_H-M   'P 1'
#
loop_
_entity.id
_entity.type
_entity.pdbx_description
1 polymer ?
#
loop_
_entity_poly.entity_id
_entity_poly.type
_entity_poly.pdbx_seq_one_letter_code
_entity_poly.pdbx_strand_id
1 'polypeptide(L)'
;MSDEQSTRDVSAAIARMDEATSGPDPRIPGVVSIVVTRDGNPILSHASGSMKVDGKSRMTLDSVFWLASCTKLLTGIACMQLVEQGELALDDAFQLDRLASELKELKVLTRDSSGSYTLVPQEPGFGYAFDDVKLSDWARPTGIDDFDGEKMFFCDR
;
A
#
# COMPACT_ATOMS: atom_id res chain seq x y z
N MET A 1 26.23 -22.00 4.35
CA MET A 1 25.95 -21.71 2.93
C MET A 1 27.12 -20.89 2.43
N SER A 2 27.87 -21.41 1.46
CA SER A 2 29.17 -20.87 1.03
C SER A 2 29.01 -19.54 0.29
N ASP A 3 29.86 -18.55 0.58
CA ASP A 3 29.80 -17.17 0.03
C ASP A 3 29.74 -17.10 -1.51
N GLU A 4 30.30 -18.10 -2.20
CA GLU A 4 30.20 -18.25 -3.66
C GLU A 4 28.78 -18.48 -4.17
N GLN A 5 27.94 -19.23 -3.44
CA GLN A 5 26.57 -19.49 -3.84
C GLN A 5 25.72 -18.21 -3.70
N SER A 6 25.90 -17.50 -2.58
CA SER A 6 25.26 -16.20 -2.33
C SER A 6 25.60 -15.17 -3.42
N THR A 7 26.87 -15.12 -3.84
CA THR A 7 27.34 -14.21 -4.89
C THR A 7 26.76 -14.55 -6.27
N ARG A 8 26.62 -15.85 -6.59
CA ARG A 8 25.97 -16.31 -7.83
C ARG A 8 24.46 -16.00 -7.85
N ASP A 9 23.81 -16.11 -6.70
CA ASP A 9 22.38 -15.81 -6.59
C ASP A 9 22.10 -14.30 -6.74
N VAL A 10 22.97 -13.45 -6.19
CA VAL A 10 22.92 -11.98 -6.35
C VAL A 10 23.13 -11.58 -7.82
N SER A 11 24.15 -12.14 -8.49
CA SER A 11 24.39 -11.80 -9.90
C SER A 11 23.25 -12.26 -10.82
N ALA A 12 22.65 -13.42 -10.52
CA ALA A 12 21.46 -13.89 -11.23
C ALA A 12 20.24 -12.98 -11.01
N ALA A 13 20.05 -12.44 -9.80
CA ALA A 13 19.00 -11.48 -9.52
C ALA A 13 19.19 -10.17 -10.29
N ILE A 14 20.43 -9.64 -10.31
CA ILE A 14 20.82 -8.46 -11.10
C ILE A 14 20.52 -8.67 -12.58
N ALA A 15 20.96 -9.79 -13.14
CA ALA A 15 20.73 -10.11 -14.55
C ALA A 15 19.24 -10.13 -14.91
N ARG A 16 18.39 -10.68 -14.03
CA ARG A 16 16.92 -10.67 -14.24
C ARG A 16 16.32 -9.28 -14.19
N MET A 17 16.80 -8.41 -13.29
CA MET A 17 16.36 -7.02 -13.21
C MET A 17 16.76 -6.23 -14.47
N ASP A 18 17.97 -6.45 -14.96
CA ASP A 18 18.47 -5.82 -16.19
C ASP A 18 17.70 -6.31 -17.41
N GLU A 19 17.44 -7.62 -17.51
CA GLU A 19 16.63 -8.20 -18.58
C GLU A 19 15.20 -7.61 -18.60
N ALA A 20 14.58 -7.45 -17.43
CA ALA A 20 13.21 -6.91 -17.33
C ALA A 20 13.07 -5.43 -17.73
N THR A 21 14.18 -4.68 -17.70
CA THR A 21 14.23 -3.23 -17.90
C THR A 21 14.93 -2.82 -19.19
N SER A 22 15.47 -3.78 -19.95
CA SER A 22 16.23 -3.54 -21.17
C SER A 22 15.44 -3.90 -22.43
N GLY A 23 15.82 -3.29 -23.56
CA GLY A 23 15.24 -3.56 -24.87
C GLY A 23 14.36 -2.42 -25.40
N PRO A 24 13.84 -2.55 -26.64
CA PRO A 24 12.96 -1.56 -27.26
C PRO A 24 11.56 -1.52 -26.63
N ASP A 25 11.15 -2.59 -25.94
CA ASP A 25 9.87 -2.71 -25.24
C ASP A 25 10.10 -3.41 -23.88
N PRO A 26 10.60 -2.67 -22.86
CA PRO A 26 10.93 -3.24 -21.57
C PRO A 26 9.65 -3.60 -20.79
N ARG A 27 9.69 -4.71 -20.04
CA ARG A 27 8.53 -5.17 -19.25
C ARG A 27 8.15 -4.19 -18.14
N ILE A 28 9.15 -3.56 -17.55
CA ILE A 28 9.00 -2.48 -16.57
C ILE A 28 9.98 -1.37 -16.92
N PRO A 29 9.63 -0.09 -16.71
CA PRO A 29 10.50 1.02 -17.08
C PRO A 29 11.79 1.05 -16.26
N GLY A 30 11.72 0.73 -14.97
CA GLY A 30 12.88 0.69 -14.09
C GLY A 30 12.60 0.02 -12.76
N VAL A 31 13.66 -0.36 -12.06
CA VAL A 31 13.62 -1.07 -10.77
C VAL A 31 14.78 -0.64 -9.88
N VAL A 32 14.54 -0.59 -8.57
CA VAL A 32 15.57 -0.47 -7.54
C VAL A 32 15.36 -1.59 -6.54
N SER A 33 16.43 -2.31 -6.20
CA SER A 33 16.42 -3.37 -5.21
C SER A 33 17.57 -3.17 -4.23
N ILE A 34 17.23 -3.14 -2.94
CA ILE A 34 18.18 -3.04 -1.84
C ILE A 34 17.85 -4.15 -0.85
N VAL A 35 18.83 -4.98 -0.54
CA VAL A 35 18.73 -6.06 0.44
C VAL A 35 19.89 -5.90 1.42
N VAL A 36 19.57 -5.89 2.71
CA VAL A 36 20.55 -5.66 3.79
C VAL A 36 20.53 -6.80 4.79
N THR A 37 21.68 -7.07 5.41
CA THR A 37 21.76 -7.96 6.58
C THR A 37 21.18 -7.27 7.82
N ARG A 38 20.99 -8.04 8.89
CA ARG A 38 20.64 -7.52 10.22
C ARG A 38 21.59 -6.44 10.71
N ASP A 39 22.88 -6.57 10.38
CA ASP A 39 23.93 -5.63 10.79
C ASP A 39 23.97 -4.36 9.93
N GLY A 40 23.03 -4.22 8.98
CA GLY A 40 22.93 -3.08 8.07
C GLY A 40 23.86 -3.14 6.86
N ASN A 41 24.61 -4.23 6.67
CA ASN A 41 25.49 -4.38 5.52
C ASN A 41 24.69 -4.76 4.26
N PRO A 42 24.85 -4.06 3.13
CA PRO A 42 24.12 -4.38 1.90
C PRO A 42 24.61 -5.70 1.30
N ILE A 43 23.67 -6.60 1.04
CA ILE A 43 23.87 -7.84 0.26
C ILE A 43 23.70 -7.54 -1.24
N LEU A 44 22.74 -6.67 -1.58
CA LEU A 44 22.42 -6.26 -2.93
C LEU A 44 21.99 -4.79 -2.90
N SER A 45 22.54 -3.98 -3.79
CA SER A 45 22.08 -2.61 -4.05
C SER A 45 22.18 -2.39 -5.56
N HIS A 46 21.05 -2.47 -6.27
CA HIS A 46 21.03 -2.37 -7.73
C HIS A 46 19.88 -1.50 -8.21
N ALA A 47 20.15 -0.69 -9.23
CA ALA A 47 19.17 0.12 -9.92
C ALA A 47 19.30 -0.14 -11.43
N SER A 48 18.18 -0.36 -12.11
CA SER A 48 18.16 -0.63 -13.55
C SER A 48 16.99 0.05 -14.25
N GLY A 49 17.15 0.30 -15.54
CA GLY A 49 16.17 0.97 -16.39
C GLY A 49 16.12 2.50 -16.26
N SER A 50 14.97 3.08 -16.62
CA SER A 50 14.68 4.51 -16.64
C SER A 50 13.54 4.88 -15.69
N MET A 51 13.56 6.11 -15.21
CA MET A 51 12.47 6.70 -14.42
C MET A 51 11.20 6.98 -15.24
N LYS A 52 11.29 7.01 -16.57
CA LYS A 52 10.15 7.25 -17.47
C LYS A 52 10.23 6.28 -18.64
N VAL A 53 9.07 5.82 -19.12
CA VAL A 53 8.97 4.83 -20.22
C VAL A 53 9.78 5.25 -21.46
N ASP A 54 9.71 6.53 -21.86
CA ASP A 54 10.46 7.08 -23.00
C ASP A 54 11.60 8.04 -22.56
N GLY A 55 11.97 7.97 -21.28
CA GLY A 55 12.92 8.90 -20.68
C GLY A 55 14.37 8.52 -20.92
N LYS A 56 15.23 9.54 -20.94
CA LYS A 56 16.69 9.34 -20.81
C LYS A 56 17.17 9.33 -19.35
N SER A 57 16.29 9.68 -18.42
CA SER A 57 16.59 9.74 -16.99
C SER A 57 16.77 8.32 -16.45
N ARG A 58 18.00 7.96 -16.11
CA ARG A 58 18.31 6.64 -15.56
C ARG A 58 17.75 6.49 -14.15
N MET A 59 17.31 5.28 -13.83
CA MET A 59 17.02 4.90 -12.45
C MET A 59 18.30 4.93 -11.62
N THR A 60 18.22 5.43 -10.39
CA THR A 60 19.32 5.48 -9.42
C THR A 60 18.86 4.95 -8.07
N LEU A 61 19.80 4.61 -7.18
CA LEU A 61 19.46 4.19 -5.81
C LEU A 61 18.75 5.29 -5.01
N ASP A 62 18.99 6.56 -5.35
CA ASP A 62 18.38 7.74 -4.70
C ASP A 62 17.09 8.21 -5.41
N SER A 63 16.58 7.44 -6.38
CA SER A 63 15.34 7.79 -7.06
C SER A 63 14.16 7.77 -6.10
N VAL A 64 13.27 8.76 -6.22
CA VAL A 64 12.10 8.89 -5.35
C VAL A 64 10.97 8.03 -5.89
N PHE A 65 10.40 7.19 -5.04
CA PHE A 65 9.27 6.31 -5.35
C PHE A 65 8.03 6.69 -4.54
N TRP A 66 6.86 6.48 -5.14
CA TRP A 66 5.61 6.45 -4.40
C TRP A 66 5.46 5.11 -3.69
N LEU A 67 5.43 5.11 -2.36
CA LEU A 67 5.42 3.88 -1.54
C LEU A 67 4.07 3.14 -1.54
N ALA A 68 2.98 3.80 -1.92
CA ALA A 68 1.63 3.26 -1.86
C ALA A 68 1.36 2.55 -0.51
N SER A 69 0.85 1.31 -0.53
CA SER A 69 0.54 0.54 0.69
C SER A 69 1.74 0.21 1.59
N CYS A 70 2.99 0.34 1.13
CA CYS A 70 4.16 0.21 2.02
C CYS A 70 4.15 1.26 3.15
N THR A 71 3.40 2.35 2.99
CA THR A 71 3.16 3.35 4.04
C THR A 71 2.56 2.73 5.30
N LYS A 72 1.76 1.65 5.20
CA LYS A 72 1.18 0.92 6.34
C LYS A 72 2.25 0.40 7.31
N LEU A 73 3.41 -0.02 6.80
CA LEU A 73 4.54 -0.45 7.63
C LEU A 73 5.07 0.72 8.47
N LEU A 74 5.28 1.88 7.84
CA LEU A 74 5.76 3.09 8.54
C LEU A 74 4.75 3.57 9.58
N THR A 75 3.46 3.60 9.23
CA THR A 75 2.38 3.94 10.16
C THR A 75 2.34 2.96 11.34
N GLY A 76 2.49 1.66 11.10
CA GLY A 76 2.55 0.66 12.17
C GLY A 76 3.71 0.91 13.13
N ILE A 77 4.91 1.22 12.62
CA ILE A 77 6.07 1.59 13.45
C ILE A 77 5.76 2.84 14.29
N ALA A 78 5.19 3.88 13.68
CA ALA A 78 4.83 5.10 14.40
C ALA A 78 3.79 4.86 15.50
N CYS A 79 2.77 4.04 15.24
CA CYS A 79 1.80 3.64 16.24
C CYS A 79 2.45 2.87 17.40
N MET A 80 3.36 1.92 17.11
CA MET A 80 4.05 1.17 18.16
C MET A 80 4.99 2.06 18.99
N GLN A 81 5.60 3.09 18.39
CA GLN A 81 6.38 4.08 19.15
C GLN A 81 5.51 4.87 20.14
N LEU A 82 4.27 5.22 19.76
CA LEU A 82 3.31 5.85 20.69
C LEU A 82 2.88 4.89 21.81
N VAL A 83 2.78 3.59 21.51
CA VAL A 83 2.50 2.57 22.53
C VAL A 83 3.65 2.47 23.53
N GLU A 84 4.89 2.44 23.05
CA GLU A 84 6.08 2.43 23.92
C GLU A 84 6.17 3.68 24.81
N GLN A 85 5.68 4.82 24.33
CA GLN A 85 5.59 6.08 25.09
C GLN A 85 4.42 6.13 26.08
N GLY A 86 3.49 5.17 26.02
CA GLY A 86 2.27 5.16 26.83
C GLY A 86 1.19 6.14 26.36
N GLU A 87 1.35 6.74 25.18
CA GLU A 87 0.38 7.67 24.59
C GLU A 87 -0.75 6.95 23.85
N LEU A 88 -0.49 5.71 23.38
CA LEU A 88 -1.45 4.84 22.72
C LEU A 88 -1.51 3.49 23.44
N ALA A 89 -2.69 2.90 23.55
CA ALA A 89 -2.88 1.55 24.07
C ALA A 89 -3.45 0.65 22.97
N LEU A 90 -2.94 -0.58 22.85
CA LEU A 90 -3.37 -1.53 21.81
C LEU A 90 -4.81 -2.02 22.02
N ASP A 91 -5.21 -2.20 23.28
CA ASP A 91 -6.47 -2.84 23.67
C ASP A 91 -7.37 -1.89 24.49
N ASP A 92 -7.42 -0.60 24.12
CA ASP A 92 -8.26 0.39 24.79
C ASP A 92 -9.35 0.96 23.86
N ALA A 93 -10.54 0.38 23.95
CA ALA A 93 -11.72 0.83 23.21
C ALA A 93 -12.19 2.24 23.63
N PHE A 94 -11.96 2.67 24.87
CA PHE A 94 -12.33 4.02 25.31
C PHE A 94 -11.40 5.07 24.68
N GLN A 95 -10.11 4.74 24.58
CA GLN A 95 -9.16 5.59 23.88
C GLN A 95 -9.50 5.68 22.39
N LEU A 96 -9.86 4.56 21.75
CA LEU A 96 -10.32 4.53 20.36
C LEU A 96 -11.56 5.43 20.15
N ASP A 97 -12.59 5.28 20.99
CA ASP A 97 -13.81 6.10 20.93
C ASP A 97 -13.53 7.61 21.06
N ARG A 98 -12.50 7.98 21.85
CA ARG A 98 -12.08 9.38 22.03
C ARG A 98 -11.31 9.92 20.83
N LEU A 99 -10.52 9.08 20.17
CA LEU A 99 -9.65 9.48 19.06
C LEU A 99 -10.38 9.47 17.72
N ALA A 100 -11.29 8.52 17.50
CA ALA A 100 -11.99 8.29 16.23
C ALA A 100 -13.46 7.92 16.51
N SER A 101 -14.25 8.90 16.95
CA SER A 101 -15.66 8.67 17.32
C SER A 101 -16.53 8.23 16.15
N GLU A 102 -16.13 8.54 14.91
CA GLU A 102 -16.80 8.09 13.70
C GLU A 102 -16.83 6.55 13.58
N LEU A 103 -15.85 5.84 14.15
CA LEU A 103 -15.78 4.37 14.08
C LEU A 103 -16.90 3.71 14.90
N LYS A 104 -17.37 4.38 15.95
CA LYS A 104 -18.48 3.92 16.80
C LYS A 104 -19.82 3.93 16.09
N GLU A 105 -19.98 4.85 15.15
CA GLU A 105 -21.22 5.04 14.40
C GLU A 105 -21.32 4.11 13.18
N LEU A 106 -20.25 3.37 12.87
CA LEU A 106 -20.19 2.49 11.72
C LEU A 106 -21.19 1.34 11.84
N LYS A 107 -21.81 1.05 10.71
CA LYS A 107 -22.77 -0.05 10.53
C LYS A 107 -22.31 -0.93 9.39
N VAL A 108 -22.70 -2.20 9.43
CA VAL A 108 -22.36 -3.16 8.39
C VAL A 108 -23.29 -2.97 7.20
N LEU A 109 -22.70 -2.78 6.02
CA LEU A 109 -23.44 -2.77 4.77
C LEU A 109 -23.84 -4.19 4.38
N THR A 110 -25.13 -4.42 4.15
CA THR A 110 -25.69 -5.70 3.69
C THR A 110 -26.49 -5.50 2.42
N ARG A 111 -26.61 -6.56 1.61
CA ARG A 111 -27.42 -6.57 0.40
C ARG A 111 -28.46 -7.68 0.52
N ASP A 112 -29.73 -7.34 0.36
CA ASP A 112 -30.82 -8.31 0.43
C ASP A 112 -31.02 -9.07 -0.89
N SER A 113 -31.93 -10.05 -0.89
CA SER A 113 -32.26 -10.84 -2.08
C SER A 113 -32.98 -10.04 -3.17
N SER A 114 -33.52 -8.87 -2.85
CA SER A 114 -34.12 -7.94 -3.80
C SER A 114 -33.08 -7.01 -4.47
N GLY A 115 -31.83 -7.06 -4.00
CA GLY A 115 -30.71 -6.26 -4.48
C GLY A 115 -30.55 -4.91 -3.78
N SER A 116 -31.37 -4.61 -2.77
CA SER A 116 -31.32 -3.37 -2.00
C SER A 116 -30.26 -3.41 -0.89
N TYR A 117 -29.65 -2.26 -0.59
CA TYR A 117 -28.62 -2.12 0.43
C TYR A 117 -29.20 -1.61 1.74
N THR A 118 -28.83 -2.24 2.86
CA THR A 118 -29.21 -1.78 4.21
C THR A 118 -28.04 -1.81 5.17
N LEU A 119 -28.06 -0.89 6.14
CA LEU A 119 -27.05 -0.77 7.19
C LEU A 119 -27.55 -1.44 8.47
N VAL A 120 -26.87 -2.48 8.92
CA VAL A 120 -27.24 -3.23 10.14
C VAL A 120 -26.25 -2.96 11.27
N PRO A 121 -26.72 -2.87 12.54
CA PRO A 121 -25.85 -2.71 13.69
C PRO A 121 -25.19 -4.04 14.05
N GLN A 122 -24.01 -4.29 13.50
CA GLN A 122 -23.14 -5.44 13.77
C GLN A 122 -21.69 -4.93 13.89
N GLU A 123 -20.78 -5.76 14.39
CA GLU A 123 -19.35 -5.43 14.42
C GLU A 123 -18.84 -5.19 12.99
N PRO A 124 -18.38 -3.95 12.67
CA PRO A 124 -17.99 -3.61 11.32
C PRO A 124 -16.60 -4.16 10.99
N GLY A 125 -16.50 -4.75 9.80
CA GLY A 125 -15.21 -4.93 9.13
C GLY A 125 -14.89 -3.74 8.22
N PHE A 126 -13.62 -3.61 7.83
CA PHE A 126 -13.16 -2.59 6.88
C PHE A 126 -12.83 -3.25 5.54
N GLY A 127 -13.21 -2.58 4.44
CA GLY A 127 -12.92 -3.02 3.08
C GLY A 127 -12.77 -1.84 2.15
N TYR A 128 -12.14 -2.08 1.00
CA TYR A 128 -11.99 -1.09 -0.06
C TYR A 128 -13.06 -1.30 -1.15
N ALA A 129 -13.58 -0.24 -1.74
CA ALA A 129 -14.63 -0.35 -2.76
C ALA A 129 -14.10 -0.89 -4.10
N PHE A 130 -12.80 -0.85 -4.34
CA PHE A 130 -12.17 -1.56 -5.46
C PHE A 130 -12.08 -3.08 -5.28
N ASP A 131 -12.11 -3.59 -4.04
CA ASP A 131 -12.02 -5.03 -3.73
C ASP A 131 -13.40 -5.66 -3.44
N ASP A 132 -14.36 -4.89 -2.91
CA ASP A 132 -15.70 -5.37 -2.59
C ASP A 132 -16.76 -4.70 -3.49
N VAL A 133 -17.39 -5.50 -4.35
CA VAL A 133 -18.45 -5.06 -5.28
C VAL A 133 -19.63 -4.41 -4.54
N LYS A 134 -19.98 -4.91 -3.34
CA LYS A 134 -21.06 -4.35 -2.52
C LYS A 134 -20.73 -2.94 -2.06
N LEU A 135 -19.47 -2.70 -1.65
CA LEU A 135 -18.99 -1.37 -1.28
C LEU A 135 -18.89 -0.47 -2.53
N SER A 136 -18.43 -1.01 -3.67
CA SER A 136 -18.38 -0.28 -4.94
C SER A 136 -19.75 0.24 -5.36
N ASP A 137 -20.76 -0.63 -5.38
CA ASP A 137 -22.12 -0.28 -5.78
C ASP A 137 -22.78 0.74 -4.84
N TRP A 138 -22.42 0.72 -3.56
CA TRP A 138 -22.89 1.68 -2.57
C TRP A 138 -22.14 3.03 -2.63
N ALA A 139 -20.85 3.01 -2.90
CA ALA A 139 -19.99 4.19 -2.97
C ALA A 139 -20.17 4.99 -4.27
N ARG A 140 -20.42 4.31 -5.41
CA ARG A 140 -20.55 4.97 -6.73
C ARG A 140 -21.62 6.06 -6.79
N PRO A 141 -22.87 5.85 -6.31
CA PRO A 141 -23.91 6.88 -6.33
C PRO A 141 -23.62 8.05 -5.39
N THR A 142 -22.81 7.82 -4.35
CA THR A 142 -22.45 8.84 -3.35
C THR A 142 -21.17 9.60 -3.72
N GLY A 143 -20.48 9.16 -4.78
CA GLY A 143 -19.28 9.79 -5.31
C GLY A 143 -18.06 9.66 -4.40
N ILE A 144 -18.04 8.67 -3.51
CA ILE A 144 -16.89 8.44 -2.65
C ILE A 144 -15.78 7.82 -3.49
N ASP A 145 -14.66 8.54 -3.63
CA ASP A 145 -13.43 7.99 -4.19
C ASP A 145 -12.55 7.40 -3.08
N ASP A 146 -12.09 6.17 -3.27
CA ASP A 146 -11.31 5.41 -2.28
C ASP A 146 -9.90 5.97 -2.06
N PHE A 147 -9.39 6.81 -2.96
CA PHE A 147 -8.01 7.30 -2.93
C PHE A 147 -7.91 8.76 -2.50
N ASP A 148 -8.87 9.59 -2.90
CA ASP A 148 -8.85 11.03 -2.67
C ASP A 148 -9.63 11.42 -1.41
N GLY A 149 -10.50 10.54 -0.88
CA GLY A 149 -11.27 10.78 0.35
C GLY A 149 -12.30 11.91 0.24
N GLU A 150 -12.44 12.53 -0.93
CA GLU A 150 -13.44 13.56 -1.20
C GLU A 150 -14.76 12.94 -1.70
N LYS A 151 -15.88 13.55 -1.31
CA LYS A 151 -17.18 13.28 -1.94
C LYS A 151 -17.22 13.98 -3.29
N MET A 152 -17.06 13.23 -4.37
CA MET A 152 -17.32 13.70 -5.72
C MET A 152 -18.83 13.89 -5.90
N PHE A 153 -19.34 15.11 -5.73
CA PHE A 153 -20.72 15.42 -6.08
C PHE A 153 -20.90 15.25 -7.59
N PHE A 154 -21.42 14.09 -8.03
CA PHE A 154 -21.74 13.82 -9.44
C PHE A 154 -23.06 14.48 -9.89
N CYS A 155 -23.71 15.24 -8.99
CA CYS A 155 -24.98 15.92 -9.24
C CYS A 155 -24.83 17.43 -9.11
N ASP A 156 -24.12 18.04 -10.06
CA ASP A 156 -24.33 19.44 -10.45
C ASP A 156 -23.89 19.61 -11.91
N ARG A 157 -24.73 19.13 -12.83
CA ARG A 157 -24.75 19.59 -14.22
C ARG A 157 -26.16 19.48 -14.78
#